data_AF-A0A7Y1U1E4-F1
#
_entry.id   AF-A0A7Y1U1E4-F1
#
_cell.length_a   1.000
_cell.length_b   1.000
_cell.length_c   1.000
_cell.angle_alpha   90.00
_cell.angle_beta   90.00
_cell.angle_gamma   90.00
#
_symmetry.space_group_name_H-M   'P 1'
#
loop_
_entity.id
_entity.type
_entity.pdbx_description
1 polymer ?
#
loop_
_entity_poly.entity_id
_entity_poly.type
_entity_poly.pdbx_seq_one_letter_code
_entity_poly.pdbx_strand_id
1 'polypeptide(L)'
;MKFYLKRLRLIVAALTIVAMPATMLAIPAQATSGATIADTAIAVSSLDGFDKNNGDFDMLLQALIAADLVGAVADADADLTVFAPTDQAFVRLARDLGYAKRGYNEAGAFAYIVEQLTALGDGDPIPVLTNVLLYHVSPGSTFYKDIKKAGSLEVPT
;
A
#
# COMPACT_ATOMS: atom_id res chain seq x y z
N MET A 1 -3.31 80.91 6.35
CA MET A 1 -2.00 81.42 5.90
C MET A 1 -1.53 80.60 4.70
N LYS A 2 -1.30 81.30 3.58
CA LYS A 2 -0.26 81.09 2.55
C LYS A 2 -0.27 79.80 1.70
N PHE A 3 -0.69 80.01 0.44
CA PHE A 3 -0.35 79.31 -0.80
C PHE A 3 1.13 78.93 -0.94
N TYR A 4 1.44 77.79 -1.58
CA TYR A 4 2.60 77.54 -2.48
C TYR A 4 2.40 76.14 -3.13
N LEU A 5 1.92 75.98 -4.36
CA LEU A 5 2.55 76.09 -5.70
C LEU A 5 3.79 75.19 -5.96
N LYS A 6 3.68 74.37 -7.02
CA LYS A 6 4.74 73.88 -7.95
C LYS A 6 5.68 72.80 -7.36
N ARG A 7 5.99 71.66 -8.01
CA ARG A 7 6.34 71.43 -9.44
C ARG A 7 6.12 69.96 -9.85
N LEU A 8 5.28 69.77 -10.86
CA LEU A 8 5.14 68.56 -11.67
C LEU A 8 6.31 68.47 -12.67
N ARG A 9 6.96 67.31 -12.76
CA ARG A 9 7.66 66.78 -13.95
C ARG A 9 8.26 65.41 -13.63
N LEU A 10 7.69 64.34 -14.19
CA LEU A 10 8.42 63.11 -14.47
C LEU A 10 7.90 62.51 -15.77
N ILE A 11 8.88 62.16 -16.60
CA ILE A 11 8.81 61.85 -18.02
C ILE A 11 8.77 60.32 -18.17
N VAL A 12 7.83 59.85 -18.98
CA VAL A 12 7.85 58.70 -19.92
C VAL A 12 8.65 57.43 -19.52
N ALA A 13 7.94 56.29 -19.50
CA ALA A 13 8.44 55.04 -20.10
C ALA A 13 7.24 54.18 -20.53
N ALA A 14 6.99 54.11 -21.84
CA ALA A 14 6.02 53.19 -22.42
C ALA A 14 6.61 51.77 -22.40
N LEU A 15 6.00 50.86 -21.66
CA LEU A 15 6.33 49.43 -21.66
C LEU A 15 5.21 48.69 -22.40
N THR A 16 5.47 48.31 -23.65
CA THR A 16 4.54 47.50 -24.45
C THR A 16 4.53 46.06 -23.95
N ILE A 17 3.40 45.64 -23.36
CA ILE A 17 3.16 44.25 -22.97
C ILE A 17 2.67 43.51 -24.23
N VAL A 18 3.50 42.62 -24.77
CA VAL A 18 3.06 41.62 -25.75
C VAL A 18 2.37 40.50 -24.97
N ALA A 19 1.05 40.40 -25.11
CA ALA A 19 0.27 39.28 -24.59
C ALA A 19 0.35 38.11 -25.57
N MET A 20 1.02 37.02 -25.21
CA MET A 20 0.92 35.75 -25.92
C MET A 20 -0.31 34.97 -25.43
N PRO A 21 -1.12 34.34 -26.31
CA PRO A 21 -2.22 33.50 -25.90
C PRO A 21 -1.67 32.15 -25.42
N ALA A 22 -1.81 31.86 -24.13
CA ALA A 22 -1.55 30.53 -23.57
C ALA A 22 -2.63 29.56 -24.05
N THR A 23 -2.32 28.80 -25.10
CA THR A 23 -3.12 27.65 -25.49
C THR A 23 -2.81 26.52 -24.50
N MET A 24 -3.66 26.37 -23.48
CA MET A 24 -3.63 25.17 -22.65
C MET A 24 -4.11 23.98 -23.49
N LEU A 25 -3.18 23.13 -23.92
CA LEU A 25 -3.52 21.75 -24.23
C LEU A 25 -3.93 21.11 -22.89
N ALA A 26 -5.20 20.72 -22.78
CA ALA A 26 -5.63 19.87 -21.68
C ALA A 26 -4.87 18.54 -21.80
N ILE A 27 -3.78 18.40 -21.05
CA ILE A 27 -3.17 17.10 -20.81
C ILE A 27 -4.24 16.31 -20.04
N PRO A 28 -4.70 15.15 -20.54
CA PRO A 28 -5.61 14.33 -19.75
C PRO A 28 -4.93 14.08 -18.40
N ALA A 29 -5.64 14.31 -17.31
CA ALA A 29 -5.14 13.93 -16.00
C ALA A 29 -4.97 12.40 -16.00
N GLN A 30 -3.76 11.93 -16.29
CA GLN A 30 -3.36 10.59 -15.91
C GLN A 30 -3.53 10.54 -14.40
N ALA A 31 -4.43 9.68 -13.92
CA ALA A 31 -4.30 9.17 -12.57
C ALA A 31 -2.86 8.70 -12.42
N THR A 32 -2.18 9.10 -11.35
CA THR A 32 -0.87 8.55 -11.01
C THR A 32 -1.06 7.06 -10.72
N SER A 33 -0.95 6.23 -11.76
CA SER A 33 -0.96 4.76 -11.66
C SER A 33 0.41 4.28 -11.18
N GLY A 34 0.83 4.74 -10.00
CA GLY A 34 2.15 4.45 -9.45
C GLY A 34 2.13 3.97 -7.99
N ALA A 35 0.95 3.85 -7.38
CA ALA A 35 0.82 3.20 -6.08
C ALA A 35 0.76 1.69 -6.28
N THR A 36 1.74 0.99 -5.73
CA THR A 36 1.88 -0.47 -5.77
C THR A 36 1.02 -1.11 -4.67
N ILE A 37 0.95 -2.44 -4.68
CA ILE A 37 0.29 -3.19 -3.60
C ILE A 37 1.03 -2.94 -2.27
N ALA A 38 2.38 -2.89 -2.32
CA ALA A 38 3.20 -2.54 -1.17
C ALA A 38 2.89 -1.12 -0.64
N ASP A 39 2.76 -0.12 -1.51
CA ASP A 39 2.42 1.25 -1.10
C ASP A 39 1.06 1.32 -0.42
N THR A 40 0.08 0.53 -0.88
CA THR A 40 -1.24 0.46 -0.26
C THR A 40 -1.18 -0.18 1.12
N ALA A 41 -0.43 -1.27 1.28
CA ALA A 41 -0.25 -1.91 2.58
C ALA A 41 0.47 -0.99 3.57
N ILE A 42 1.53 -0.30 3.13
CA ILE A 42 2.27 0.67 3.94
C ILE A 42 1.41 1.88 4.28
N ALA A 43 0.53 2.35 3.39
CA ALA A 43 -0.35 3.48 3.67
C ALA A 43 -1.39 3.20 4.77
N VAL A 44 -1.74 1.91 4.96
CA VAL A 44 -2.71 1.47 5.97
C VAL A 44 -2.04 1.04 7.28
N SER A 45 -0.77 0.62 7.21
CA SER A 45 -0.04 0.03 8.34
C SER A 45 1.10 0.97 8.80
N SER A 46 1.83 0.59 9.85
CA SER A 46 2.95 1.37 10.34
C SER A 46 4.28 0.72 9.93
N LEU A 47 5.28 1.52 9.56
CA LEU A 47 6.64 0.98 9.41
C LEU A 47 7.33 0.74 10.76
N ASP A 48 6.63 1.02 11.86
CA ASP A 48 7.14 0.92 13.23
C ASP A 48 7.06 -0.53 13.77
N GLY A 49 6.50 -1.45 12.99
CA GLY A 49 6.39 -2.87 13.31
C GLY A 49 5.10 -3.21 14.04
N PHE A 50 5.09 -4.33 14.77
CA PHE A 50 3.89 -4.82 15.44
C PHE A 50 3.28 -3.83 16.44
N ASP A 51 1.96 -3.67 16.39
CA ASP A 51 1.24 -2.72 17.23
C ASP A 51 -0.03 -3.33 17.90
N LYS A 52 -1.10 -2.54 18.03
CA LYS A 52 -2.39 -2.94 18.62
C LYS A 52 -3.57 -2.71 17.69
N ASN A 53 -3.36 -2.07 16.56
CA ASN A 53 -4.30 -2.09 15.47
C ASN A 53 -4.36 -3.53 14.96
N ASN A 54 -5.53 -3.94 14.46
CA ASN A 54 -5.73 -5.32 14.01
C ASN A 54 -6.37 -5.38 12.62
N GLY A 55 -6.64 -4.21 12.04
CA GLY A 55 -7.21 -4.04 10.73
C GLY A 55 -6.17 -3.70 9.66
N ASP A 56 -4.92 -3.53 10.05
CA ASP A 56 -3.75 -3.28 9.21
C ASP A 56 -2.98 -4.57 8.91
N PHE A 57 -1.78 -4.40 8.35
CA PHE A 57 -1.03 -5.43 7.64
C PHE A 57 0.43 -5.53 8.11
N ASP A 58 0.75 -5.15 9.35
CA ASP A 58 2.12 -5.14 9.87
C ASP A 58 2.73 -6.56 9.86
N MET A 59 1.94 -7.57 10.23
CA MET A 59 2.35 -8.98 10.15
C MET A 59 2.54 -9.47 8.72
N LEU A 60 1.70 -9.01 7.79
CA LEU A 60 1.88 -9.35 6.38
C LEU A 60 3.18 -8.74 5.85
N LEU A 61 3.49 -7.49 6.18
CA LEU A 61 4.73 -6.83 5.79
C LEU A 61 5.94 -7.59 6.35
N GLN A 62 5.92 -7.97 7.64
CA GLN A 62 6.99 -8.79 8.23
C GLN A 62 7.13 -10.16 7.54
N ALA A 63 6.02 -10.81 7.19
CA ALA A 63 6.03 -12.07 6.46
C ALA A 63 6.61 -11.93 5.05
N LEU A 64 6.26 -10.88 4.31
CA LEU A 64 6.77 -10.59 2.98
C LEU A 64 8.28 -10.28 3.00
N ILE A 65 8.74 -9.55 4.01
CA ILE A 65 10.17 -9.29 4.23
C ILE A 65 10.91 -10.60 4.50
N ALA A 66 10.38 -11.45 5.39
CA ALA A 66 11.00 -12.73 5.72
C ALA A 66 11.08 -13.68 4.52
N ALA A 67 10.07 -13.66 3.65
CA ALA A 67 9.98 -14.49 2.45
C ALA A 67 10.64 -13.86 1.20
N ASP A 68 11.25 -12.67 1.31
CA ASP A 68 11.84 -11.91 0.20
C ASP A 68 10.86 -11.64 -0.98
N LEU A 69 9.58 -11.39 -0.66
CA LEU A 69 8.52 -11.16 -1.65
C LEU A 69 8.12 -9.70 -1.82
N VAL A 70 8.75 -8.77 -1.07
CA VAL A 70 8.44 -7.33 -1.14
C VAL A 70 8.59 -6.81 -2.57
N GLY A 71 9.62 -7.23 -3.29
CA GLY A 71 9.85 -6.82 -4.68
C GLY A 71 8.69 -7.18 -5.62
N ALA A 72 8.06 -8.34 -5.42
CA ALA A 72 6.96 -8.79 -6.27
C ALA A 72 5.68 -7.96 -6.06
N VAL A 73 5.39 -7.55 -4.82
CA VAL A 73 4.21 -6.72 -4.50
C VAL A 73 4.45 -5.22 -4.67
N ALA A 74 5.72 -4.81 -4.79
CA ALA A 74 6.14 -3.45 -5.11
C ALA A 74 6.35 -3.24 -6.63
N ASP A 75 6.14 -4.27 -7.45
CA ASP A 75 6.23 -4.14 -8.90
C ASP A 75 4.94 -3.51 -9.46
N ALA A 76 5.06 -2.29 -10.01
CA ALA A 76 3.94 -1.56 -10.59
C ALA A 76 3.47 -2.14 -11.93
N ASP A 77 4.29 -2.95 -12.60
CA ASP A 77 3.96 -3.61 -13.86
C ASP A 77 3.34 -5.01 -13.63
N ALA A 78 3.29 -5.49 -12.38
CA ALA A 78 2.71 -6.77 -12.04
C ALA A 78 1.17 -6.75 -12.07
N ASP A 79 0.59 -7.64 -12.88
CA ASP A 79 -0.86 -7.82 -12.98
C ASP A 79 -1.35 -8.88 -11.99
N LEU A 80 -1.55 -8.49 -10.73
CA LEU A 80 -1.85 -9.36 -9.60
C LEU A 80 -3.02 -8.85 -8.75
N THR A 81 -3.76 -9.78 -8.16
CA THR A 81 -4.71 -9.50 -7.07
C THR A 81 -4.21 -10.16 -5.79
N VAL A 82 -3.98 -9.37 -4.74
CA VAL A 82 -3.54 -9.87 -3.42
C VAL A 82 -4.70 -9.84 -2.44
N PHE A 83 -5.05 -10.99 -1.90
CA PHE A 83 -6.00 -11.15 -0.80
C PHE A 83 -5.29 -10.97 0.53
N ALA A 84 -4.88 -9.74 0.82
CA ALA A 84 -4.03 -9.40 1.95
C ALA A 84 -4.70 -9.78 3.30
N PRO A 85 -4.16 -10.74 4.06
CA PRO A 85 -4.63 -11.03 5.42
C PRO A 85 -4.27 -9.88 6.37
N THR A 86 -5.22 -9.45 7.20
CA THR A 86 -4.97 -8.45 8.24
C THR A 86 -4.26 -9.06 9.45
N ASP A 87 -3.75 -8.23 10.35
CA ASP A 87 -3.10 -8.68 11.59
C ASP A 87 -4.05 -9.48 12.48
N GLN A 88 -5.35 -9.14 12.50
CA GLN A 88 -6.37 -9.96 13.13
C GLN A 88 -6.45 -11.38 12.54
N ALA A 89 -6.27 -11.56 11.23
CA ALA A 89 -6.31 -12.87 10.59
C ALA A 89 -5.14 -13.75 11.03
N PHE A 90 -3.93 -13.18 11.12
CA PHE A 90 -2.77 -13.89 11.68
C PHE A 90 -2.98 -14.25 13.15
N VAL A 91 -3.47 -13.33 13.99
CA VAL A 91 -3.75 -13.65 15.41
C VAL A 91 -4.79 -14.77 15.54
N ARG A 92 -5.79 -14.83 14.64
CA ARG A 92 -6.74 -15.94 14.59
C ARG A 92 -6.06 -17.25 14.19
N LEU A 93 -5.24 -17.24 13.14
CA LEU A 93 -4.46 -18.41 12.73
C LEU A 93 -3.60 -18.94 13.89
N ALA A 94 -2.89 -18.07 14.60
CA ALA A 94 -2.09 -18.48 15.76
C ALA A 94 -2.95 -19.19 16.82
N ARG A 95 -4.16 -18.67 17.11
CA ARG A 95 -5.10 -19.27 18.06
C ARG A 95 -5.60 -20.63 17.59
N ASP A 96 -5.94 -20.76 16.31
CA ASP A 96 -6.40 -22.02 15.72
C ASP A 96 -5.29 -23.09 15.77
N LEU A 97 -4.03 -22.67 15.68
CA LEU A 97 -2.86 -23.54 15.85
C LEU A 97 -2.52 -23.86 17.32
N GLY A 98 -3.18 -23.21 18.30
CA GLY A 98 -3.00 -23.51 19.73
C GLY A 98 -2.39 -22.39 20.57
N TYR A 99 -2.22 -21.18 20.04
CA TYR A 99 -1.72 -20.02 20.80
C TYR A 99 -2.71 -19.59 21.89
N ALA A 100 -2.47 -20.01 23.13
CA ALA A 100 -3.39 -19.83 24.25
C ALA A 100 -3.14 -18.55 25.09
N LYS A 101 -2.30 -17.60 24.63
CA LYS A 101 -2.04 -16.36 25.36
C LYS A 101 -3.30 -15.49 25.39
N ARG A 102 -3.59 -14.94 26.58
CA ARG A 102 -4.71 -14.00 26.77
C ARG A 102 -4.38 -12.64 26.17
N GLY A 103 -5.40 -11.99 25.61
CA GLY A 103 -5.28 -10.65 25.04
C GLY A 103 -4.95 -10.67 23.54
N TYR A 104 -4.67 -9.47 23.02
CA TYR A 104 -4.16 -9.26 21.67
C TYR A 104 -2.66 -9.00 21.77
N ASN A 105 -1.87 -9.80 21.07
CA ASN A 105 -0.43 -9.69 21.08
C ASN A 105 0.12 -10.21 19.75
N GLU A 106 0.59 -9.27 18.94
CA GLU A 106 1.01 -9.54 17.59
C GLU A 106 2.33 -10.29 17.52
N ALA A 107 3.37 -9.75 18.17
CA ALA A 107 4.70 -10.33 18.19
C ALA A 107 4.70 -11.80 18.63
N GLY A 108 3.93 -12.12 19.68
CA GLY A 108 3.82 -13.48 20.20
C GLY A 108 2.98 -14.39 19.32
N ALA A 109 1.93 -13.88 18.68
CA ALA A 109 1.16 -14.65 17.70
C ALA A 109 2.01 -14.98 16.46
N PHE A 110 2.75 -14.00 15.94
CA PHE A 110 3.65 -14.17 14.81
C PHE A 110 4.78 -15.15 15.14
N ALA A 111 5.45 -14.99 16.30
CA ALA A 111 6.49 -15.92 16.74
C ALA A 111 5.96 -17.36 16.89
N TYR A 112 4.73 -17.53 17.40
CA TYR A 112 4.10 -18.85 17.49
C TYR A 112 3.82 -19.43 16.11
N ILE A 113 3.34 -18.63 15.15
CA ILE A 113 3.16 -19.09 13.76
C ILE A 113 4.50 -19.54 13.18
N VAL A 114 5.57 -18.75 13.35
CA VAL A 114 6.91 -19.12 12.88
C VAL A 114 7.37 -20.44 13.49
N GLU A 115 7.14 -20.68 14.77
CA GLU A 115 7.43 -21.97 15.43
C GLU A 115 6.67 -23.13 14.76
N GLN A 116 5.37 -22.97 14.51
CA GLN A 116 4.57 -24.00 13.84
C GLN A 116 5.00 -24.24 12.39
N LEU A 117 5.31 -23.17 11.66
CA LEU A 117 5.81 -23.27 10.28
C LEU A 117 7.19 -23.94 10.24
N THR A 118 8.05 -23.66 11.23
CA THR A 118 9.37 -24.30 11.35
C THR A 118 9.21 -25.81 11.58
N ALA A 119 8.26 -26.21 12.43
CA ALA A 119 7.96 -27.61 12.67
C ALA A 119 7.40 -28.32 11.42
N LEU A 120 6.59 -27.61 10.60
CA LEU A 120 6.05 -28.13 9.35
C LEU A 120 7.07 -28.16 8.20
N GLY A 121 8.03 -27.24 8.22
CA GLY A 121 9.05 -27.06 7.16
C GLY A 121 10.38 -27.76 7.45
N ASP A 122 10.36 -28.85 8.22
CA ASP A 122 11.56 -29.63 8.56
C ASP A 122 12.71 -28.79 9.15
N GLY A 123 12.38 -27.73 9.90
CA GLY A 123 13.35 -26.82 10.52
C GLY A 123 13.56 -25.49 9.80
N ASP A 124 12.96 -25.28 8.62
CA ASP A 124 12.97 -23.99 7.90
C ASP A 124 11.54 -23.50 7.65
N PRO A 125 11.10 -22.39 8.28
CA PRO A 125 9.75 -21.86 8.08
C PRO A 125 9.56 -21.19 6.71
N ILE A 126 10.63 -20.76 6.04
CA ILE A 126 10.55 -19.87 4.87
C ILE A 126 9.84 -20.55 3.68
N PRO A 127 10.16 -21.78 3.25
CA PRO A 127 9.47 -22.41 2.13
C PRO A 127 7.96 -22.57 2.35
N VAL A 128 7.55 -22.92 3.57
CA VAL A 128 6.14 -23.05 3.93
C VAL A 128 5.47 -21.67 3.96
N LEU A 129 6.12 -20.68 4.57
CA LEU A 129 5.63 -19.30 4.60
C LEU A 129 5.42 -18.75 3.19
N THR A 130 6.41 -18.91 2.30
CA THR A 130 6.33 -18.47 0.91
C THR A 130 5.15 -19.12 0.20
N ASN A 131 4.93 -20.42 0.36
CA ASN A 131 3.77 -21.10 -0.22
C ASN A 131 2.44 -20.56 0.30
N VAL A 132 2.35 -20.28 1.61
CA VAL A 132 1.16 -19.67 2.21
C VAL A 132 0.92 -18.28 1.64
N LEU A 133 1.95 -17.44 1.52
CA LEU A 133 1.82 -16.10 0.95
C LEU A 133 1.40 -16.14 -0.52
N LEU A 134 1.97 -17.05 -1.32
CA LEU A 134 1.60 -17.23 -2.73
C LEU A 134 0.15 -17.72 -2.90
N TYR A 135 -0.40 -18.46 -1.94
CA TYR A 135 -1.82 -18.85 -1.95
C TYR A 135 -2.77 -17.65 -1.83
N HIS A 136 -2.29 -16.50 -1.33
CA HIS A 136 -3.08 -15.27 -1.23
C HIS A 136 -2.96 -14.39 -2.48
N VAL A 137 -2.22 -14.81 -3.50
CA VAL A 137 -2.01 -14.05 -4.73
C VAL A 137 -2.67 -14.77 -5.90
N SER A 138 -3.53 -14.05 -6.62
CA SER A 138 -4.10 -14.51 -7.88
C SER A 138 -3.48 -13.76 -9.05
N PRO A 139 -3.23 -14.43 -10.19
CA PRO A 139 -2.89 -13.74 -11.43
C PRO A 139 -4.07 -12.88 -11.90
N GLY A 140 -3.74 -11.74 -12.51
CA GLY A 140 -4.69 -10.77 -13.06
C GLY A 140 -5.24 -9.80 -12.02
N SER A 141 -5.35 -8.53 -12.39
CA SER A 141 -6.00 -7.48 -11.59
C SER A 141 -7.52 -7.57 -11.73
N THR A 142 -8.21 -7.94 -10.66
CA THR A 142 -9.67 -8.00 -10.64
C THR A 142 -10.22 -7.02 -9.61
N PHE A 143 -11.05 -6.07 -10.05
CA PHE A 143 -11.69 -5.13 -9.14
C PHE A 143 -12.92 -5.75 -8.48
N TYR A 144 -13.19 -5.38 -7.23
CA TYR A 144 -14.36 -5.84 -6.48
C TYR A 144 -15.68 -5.68 -7.25
N LYS A 145 -15.85 -4.59 -8.02
CA LYS A 145 -17.04 -4.39 -8.88
C LYS A 145 -17.24 -5.48 -9.91
N ASP A 146 -16.15 -6.04 -10.43
CA ASP A 146 -16.15 -7.05 -11.47
C ASP A 146 -16.40 -8.44 -10.85
N ILE A 147 -15.81 -8.71 -9.68
CA ILE A 147 -16.10 -9.92 -8.86
C ILE A 147 -17.57 -9.98 -8.46
N LYS A 148 -18.11 -8.87 -7.93
CA LYS A 148 -19.49 -8.79 -7.48
C LYS A 148 -20.49 -9.00 -8.62
N LYS A 149 -20.11 -8.63 -9.86
CA LYS A 149 -20.92 -8.84 -11.07
C LYS A 149 -20.79 -10.25 -11.62
N ALA A 150 -19.62 -10.86 -11.52
CA ALA A 150 -19.35 -12.23 -12.00
C ALA A 150 -20.04 -13.30 -11.15
N GLY A 151 -20.32 -13.03 -9.86
CA GLY A 151 -21.03 -13.95 -8.96
C GLY A 151 -20.19 -15.15 -8.49
N SER A 152 -19.18 -15.57 -9.25
CA SER A 152 -18.15 -16.53 -8.88
C SER A 152 -16.89 -16.30 -9.73
N LEU A 153 -15.71 -16.60 -9.18
CA LEU A 153 -14.45 -16.66 -9.92
C LEU A 153 -14.16 -18.16 -10.15
N GLU A 154 -14.04 -18.59 -11.40
CA GLU A 154 -13.56 -19.93 -11.69
C GLU A 154 -12.09 -20.01 -11.28
N VAL A 155 -11.75 -20.96 -10.41
CA VAL A 155 -10.35 -21.26 -10.07
C VAL A 155 -9.76 -21.97 -11.29
N PRO A 156 -8.71 -21.43 -11.96
CA PRO A 156 -8.05 -22.13 -13.03
C PRO A 156 -7.48 -23.43 -12.46
N THR A 157 -7.98 -24.58 -12.96
CA THR A 157 -7.44 -25.91 -12.66
C THR A 157 -6.12 -26.14 -13.38
#